data_AF-A0AAW5SHW0-F1
#
_entry.id   AF-A0AAW5SHW0-F1
#
_cell.length_a   1.000
_cell.length_b   1.000
_cell.length_c   1.000
_cell.angle_alpha   90.00
_cell.angle_beta   90.00
_cell.angle_gamma   90.00
#
_symmetry.space_group_name_H-M   'P 1'
#
loop_
_entity.id
_entity.type
_entity.pdbx_description
1 polymer ?
#
loop_
_entity_poly.entity_id
_entity_poly.type
_entity_poly.pdbx_seq_one_letter_code
_entity_poly.pdbx_strand_id
1 'polypeptide(L)'
;MTDSRVYTPAQPWYPPATPVEFPEGRLTPAWVGKVAKSKHGDIVIRSHLVPRHPQDKRYMGAFRTFWRALAFADRRGVYAMLERWLADADAELAGTGLSDDDAGVLRRFRGDVDGALNRLRRADDEPMAWAGAEFSKYAPEERVMLEALIGAITLHRAGDLSDDELYSILGSLDVDPADRDTGITKAALAKIRTAAQTGEALELESTYRRS
;
A
#
# COMPACT_ATOMS: atom_id res chain seq x y z
N MET A 1 -26.72 28.42 10.26
CA MET A 1 -26.07 27.60 11.30
C MET A 1 -25.12 26.67 10.58
N THR A 2 -23.82 26.84 10.77
CA THR A 2 -22.80 25.94 10.21
C THR A 2 -23.04 24.57 10.84
N ASP A 3 -23.28 23.55 10.02
CA ASP A 3 -23.36 22.17 10.50
C ASP A 3 -22.03 21.83 11.18
N SER A 4 -22.04 21.66 12.50
CA SER A 4 -20.85 21.41 13.31
C SER A 4 -20.31 19.98 13.14
N ARG A 5 -20.99 19.14 12.35
CA ARG A 5 -20.66 17.75 12.06
C ARG A 5 -19.57 17.65 10.99
N VAL A 6 -18.37 18.06 11.35
CA VAL A 6 -17.18 18.01 10.50
C VAL A 6 -16.16 17.06 11.09
N TYR A 7 -15.45 16.33 10.22
CA TYR A 7 -14.34 15.46 10.59
C TYR A 7 -13.39 16.14 11.58
N THR A 8 -13.11 15.44 12.67
CA THR A 8 -11.93 15.66 13.50
C THR A 8 -11.31 14.30 13.83
N PRO A 9 -10.04 14.24 14.25
CA PRO A 9 -9.45 12.98 14.71
C PRO A 9 -10.23 12.30 15.85
N ALA A 10 -10.97 13.07 16.66
CA ALA A 10 -11.82 12.56 17.74
C ALA A 10 -13.24 12.17 17.29
N GLN A 11 -13.69 12.66 16.13
CA GLN A 11 -14.99 12.34 15.56
C GLN A 11 -14.83 11.97 14.08
N PRO A 12 -14.15 10.84 13.80
CA PRO A 12 -13.82 10.46 12.43
C PRO A 12 -15.04 10.06 11.61
N TRP A 13 -16.20 9.79 12.23
CA TRP A 13 -17.43 9.45 11.52
C TRP A 13 -18.03 10.59 10.72
N TYR A 14 -17.74 11.85 11.05
CA TYR A 14 -18.19 12.98 10.25
C TYR A 14 -17.32 13.18 9.00
N PRO A 15 -17.89 13.66 7.89
CA PRO A 15 -17.14 13.92 6.67
C PRO A 15 -16.22 15.14 6.85
N PRO A 16 -15.07 15.20 6.15
CA PRO A 16 -14.25 16.40 6.10
C PRO A 16 -15.00 17.59 5.52
N ALA A 17 -14.77 18.79 6.06
CA ALA A 17 -15.41 20.03 5.57
C ALA A 17 -15.08 20.28 4.09
N THR A 18 -13.85 19.96 3.73
CA THR A 18 -13.38 19.94 2.35
C THR A 18 -12.76 18.56 2.11
N PRO A 19 -13.53 17.60 1.55
CA PRO A 19 -13.00 16.30 1.19
C PRO A 19 -11.80 16.46 0.27
N VAL A 20 -10.77 15.65 0.49
CA VAL A 20 -9.57 15.69 -0.34
C VAL A 20 -9.87 14.95 -1.65
N GLU A 21 -9.50 15.55 -2.77
CA GLU A 21 -9.49 14.89 -4.08
C GLU A 21 -8.19 14.14 -4.29
N PHE A 22 -8.24 13.08 -5.11
CA PHE A 22 -7.01 12.51 -5.64
C PHE A 22 -6.27 13.54 -6.50
N PRO A 23 -4.93 13.51 -6.54
CA PRO A 23 -4.15 14.44 -7.36
C PRO A 23 -4.56 14.33 -8.83
N GLU A 24 -4.48 15.45 -9.54
CA GLU A 24 -4.62 15.45 -10.98
C GLU A 24 -3.56 14.54 -11.63
N GLY A 25 -3.91 13.94 -12.75
CA GLY A 25 -3.09 12.96 -13.45
C GLY A 25 -3.32 11.52 -12.98
N ARG A 26 -2.28 10.69 -13.09
CA ARG A 26 -2.27 9.29 -12.66
C ARG A 26 -1.78 9.22 -11.21
N LEU A 27 -2.60 8.64 -10.33
CA LEU A 27 -2.22 8.38 -8.94
C LEU A 27 -1.08 7.35 -8.90
N THR A 28 -0.02 7.64 -8.15
CA THR A 28 1.18 6.80 -8.05
C THR A 28 1.28 6.15 -6.67
N PRO A 29 1.83 4.93 -6.56
CA PRO A 29 2.05 4.30 -5.25
C PRO A 29 2.95 5.13 -4.33
N ALA A 30 3.95 5.85 -4.85
CA ALA A 30 4.80 6.77 -4.09
C ALA A 30 3.99 7.85 -3.39
N TRP A 31 2.99 8.43 -4.07
CA TRP A 31 2.10 9.39 -3.46
C TRP A 31 1.30 8.77 -2.31
N VAL A 32 0.77 7.55 -2.50
CA VAL A 32 0.06 6.81 -1.45
C VAL A 32 0.97 6.51 -0.26
N GLY A 33 2.21 6.12 -0.52
CA GLY A 33 3.24 5.92 0.51
C GLY A 33 3.51 7.17 1.34
N LYS A 34 3.47 8.36 0.71
CA LYS A 34 3.57 9.64 1.41
C LYS A 34 2.31 9.94 2.23
N VAL A 35 1.13 9.66 1.68
CA VAL A 35 -0.14 9.82 2.41
C VAL A 35 -0.16 8.95 3.66
N ALA A 36 0.16 7.65 3.56
CA ALA A 36 0.12 6.72 4.68
C ALA A 36 0.97 7.18 5.88
N LYS A 37 2.12 7.81 5.61
CA LYS A 37 3.07 8.30 6.62
C LYS A 37 2.85 9.76 7.04
N SER A 38 1.91 10.46 6.39
CA SER A 38 1.68 11.88 6.63
C SER A 38 0.87 12.09 7.91
N LYS A 39 1.17 13.18 8.63
CA LYS A 39 0.34 13.66 9.76
C LYS A 39 -1.10 13.98 9.36
N HIS A 40 -1.34 14.23 8.07
CA HIS A 40 -2.66 14.50 7.48
C HIS A 40 -3.08 13.37 6.54
N GLY A 41 -2.55 12.15 6.69
CA GLY A 41 -2.96 11.01 5.87
C GLY A 41 -4.38 10.55 6.18
N ASP A 42 -4.78 10.73 7.43
CA ASP A 42 -6.08 10.41 8.01
C ASP A 42 -7.25 11.07 7.24
N ILE A 43 -7.18 12.37 6.95
CA ILE A 43 -8.23 13.08 6.21
C ILE A 43 -8.36 12.60 4.76
N VAL A 44 -7.25 12.19 4.13
CA VAL A 44 -7.25 11.63 2.77
C VAL A 44 -7.91 10.25 2.78
N ILE A 45 -7.50 9.37 3.70
CA ILE A 45 -8.09 8.04 3.86
C ILE A 45 -9.58 8.16 4.19
N ARG A 46 -9.95 9.08 5.09
CA ARG A 46 -11.34 9.37 5.44
C ARG A 46 -12.18 9.80 4.24
N SER A 47 -11.62 10.64 3.37
CA SER A 47 -12.28 11.11 2.15
C SER A 47 -12.55 9.98 1.16
N HIS A 48 -11.82 8.86 1.23
CA HIS A 48 -11.90 7.76 0.28
C HIS A 48 -12.19 6.40 0.92
N LEU A 49 -12.83 6.33 2.09
CA LEU A 49 -13.35 5.07 2.67
C LEU A 49 -14.28 4.33 1.71
N VAL A 50 -15.08 5.11 0.96
CA VAL A 50 -15.95 4.65 -0.13
C VAL A 50 -15.73 5.51 -1.38
N PRO A 51 -16.08 5.00 -2.57
CA PRO A 51 -15.98 5.80 -3.79
C PRO A 51 -16.85 7.06 -3.75
N ARG A 52 -16.24 8.24 -3.96
CA ARG A 52 -16.94 9.52 -4.07
C ARG A 52 -17.54 9.76 -5.46
N HIS A 53 -16.85 9.30 -6.50
CA HIS A 53 -17.28 9.42 -7.89
C HIS A 53 -17.38 8.04 -8.55
N PRO A 54 -18.34 7.19 -8.15
CA PRO A 54 -18.42 5.79 -8.60
C PRO A 54 -18.65 5.63 -10.10
N GLN A 55 -19.23 6.64 -10.76
CA GLN A 55 -19.47 6.64 -12.21
C GLN A 55 -18.26 7.12 -13.02
N ASP A 56 -17.26 7.73 -12.37
CA ASP A 56 -16.04 8.18 -13.04
C ASP A 56 -15.00 7.04 -13.10
N LYS A 57 -14.76 6.54 -14.31
CA LYS A 57 -13.77 5.47 -14.57
C LYS A 57 -12.35 5.86 -14.14
N ARG A 58 -11.96 7.13 -14.31
CA ARG A 58 -10.64 7.64 -13.92
C ARG A 58 -10.50 7.66 -12.41
N TYR A 59 -11.48 8.24 -11.72
CA TYR A 59 -11.53 8.20 -10.25
C TYR A 59 -11.50 6.77 -9.72
N MET A 60 -12.29 5.86 -10.31
CA MET A 60 -12.31 4.46 -9.87
C MET A 60 -10.98 3.74 -10.09
N GLY A 61 -10.22 4.10 -11.13
CA GLY A 61 -8.85 3.63 -11.33
C GLY A 61 -7.91 4.14 -10.22
N ALA A 62 -8.00 5.43 -9.88
CA ALA A 62 -7.24 6.02 -8.78
C ALA A 62 -7.62 5.41 -7.41
N PHE A 63 -8.91 5.19 -7.16
CA PHE A 63 -9.42 4.56 -5.94
C PHE A 63 -8.88 3.14 -5.75
N ARG A 64 -8.89 2.31 -6.80
CA ARG A 64 -8.30 0.97 -6.73
C ARG A 64 -6.79 1.04 -6.48
N THR A 65 -6.09 1.92 -7.18
CA THR A 65 -4.65 2.13 -6.99
C THR A 65 -4.31 2.60 -5.57
N PHE A 66 -5.12 3.51 -5.02
CA PHE A 66 -4.98 4.04 -3.68
C PHE A 66 -5.06 2.92 -2.65
N TRP A 67 -6.16 2.18 -2.60
CA TRP A 67 -6.33 1.08 -1.63
C TRP A 67 -5.32 -0.05 -1.83
N ARG A 68 -4.97 -0.33 -3.10
CA ARG A 68 -3.94 -1.32 -3.43
C ARG A 68 -2.57 -0.95 -2.88
N ALA A 69 -2.12 0.28 -3.12
CA ALA A 69 -0.83 0.77 -2.65
C ALA A 69 -0.83 0.98 -1.13
N LEU A 70 -1.98 1.35 -0.54
CA LEU A 70 -2.11 1.56 0.90
C LEU A 70 -1.88 0.27 1.69
N ALA A 71 -2.29 -0.89 1.15
CA ALA A 71 -1.99 -2.19 1.75
C ALA A 71 -0.49 -2.50 1.86
N PHE A 72 0.33 -1.86 1.02
CA PHE A 72 1.80 -1.98 0.98
C PHE A 72 2.48 -0.76 1.65
N ALA A 73 1.72 0.19 2.20
CA ALA A 73 2.22 1.46 2.70
C ALA A 73 1.91 1.63 4.19
N ASP A 74 2.95 1.66 5.02
CA ASP A 74 2.82 1.84 6.49
C ASP A 74 1.66 1.02 7.09
N ARG A 75 1.60 -0.26 6.69
CA ARG A 75 0.48 -1.16 6.98
C ARG A 75 0.07 -1.11 8.44
N ARG A 76 1.04 -1.24 9.36
CA ARG A 76 0.80 -1.21 10.81
C ARG A 76 0.13 0.10 11.26
N GLY A 77 0.60 1.24 10.76
CA GLY A 77 0.04 2.55 11.09
C GLY A 77 -1.40 2.71 10.59
N VAL A 78 -1.66 2.34 9.33
CA VAL A 78 -2.99 2.46 8.70
C VAL A 78 -3.99 1.51 9.36
N TYR A 79 -3.62 0.25 9.60
CA TYR A 79 -4.48 -0.71 10.32
C TYR A 79 -4.84 -0.20 11.70
N ALA A 80 -3.84 0.19 12.48
CA ALA A 80 -4.06 0.69 13.84
C ALA A 80 -4.95 1.94 13.84
N MET A 81 -4.85 2.80 12.81
CA MET A 81 -5.74 3.96 12.67
C MET A 81 -7.20 3.55 12.40
N LEU A 82 -7.43 2.66 11.44
CA LEU A 82 -8.78 2.20 11.10
C LEU A 82 -9.43 1.40 12.26
N GLU A 83 -8.65 0.57 12.96
CA GLU A 83 -9.11 -0.15 14.15
C GLU A 83 -9.47 0.80 15.30
N ARG A 84 -8.68 1.85 15.53
CA ARG A 84 -9.04 2.91 16.50
C ARG A 84 -10.35 3.59 16.10
N TRP A 85 -10.52 3.96 14.83
CA TRP A 85 -11.77 4.56 14.37
C TRP A 85 -12.99 3.65 14.56
N LEU A 86 -12.85 2.34 14.39
CA LEU A 86 -13.93 1.39 14.72
C LEU A 86 -14.22 1.39 16.21
N ALA A 87 -13.19 1.30 17.06
CA ALA A 87 -13.35 1.29 18.51
C ALA A 87 -14.02 2.59 19.01
N ASP A 88 -13.60 3.74 18.48
CA ASP A 88 -14.19 5.05 18.84
C ASP A 88 -15.67 5.12 18.42
N ALA A 89 -16.01 4.63 17.22
CA ALA A 89 -17.40 4.60 16.75
C ALA A 89 -18.27 3.62 17.56
N ASP A 90 -17.74 2.46 17.94
CA ASP A 90 -18.43 1.49 18.77
C ASP A 90 -18.66 2.02 20.20
N ALA A 91 -17.68 2.74 20.76
CA ALA A 91 -17.81 3.40 22.06
C ALA A 91 -18.90 4.48 22.05
N GLU A 92 -18.94 5.32 21.00
CA GLU A 92 -19.96 6.36 20.86
C GLU A 92 -21.37 5.77 20.67
N LEU A 93 -21.50 4.69 19.90
CA LEU A 93 -22.77 3.97 19.71
C LEU A 93 -23.28 3.29 21.00
N ALA A 94 -22.39 2.91 21.92
CA ALA A 94 -22.75 2.34 23.21
C ALA A 94 -23.12 3.40 24.27
N GLY A 95 -22.82 4.68 24.00
CA GLY A 95 -23.12 5.79 24.89
C GLY A 95 -24.61 6.11 25.01
N THR A 96 -24.99 6.83 26.06
CA THR A 96 -26.35 7.35 26.24
C THR A 96 -26.44 8.79 25.74
N GLY A 97 -27.49 9.14 25.01
CA GLY A 97 -27.74 10.53 24.57
C GLY A 97 -27.41 10.81 23.10
N LEU A 98 -27.08 9.78 22.31
CA LEU A 98 -26.90 9.89 20.88
C LEU A 98 -28.26 10.07 20.17
N SER A 99 -28.35 11.02 19.25
CA SER A 99 -29.54 11.18 18.41
C SER A 99 -29.67 10.02 17.41
N ASP A 100 -30.88 9.71 16.95
CA ASP A 100 -31.10 8.66 15.94
C ASP A 100 -30.34 8.95 14.63
N ASP A 101 -30.24 10.23 14.26
CA ASP A 101 -29.49 10.69 13.10
C ASP A 101 -27.99 10.41 13.25
N ASP A 102 -27.40 10.78 14.38
CA ASP A 102 -25.97 10.55 14.64
C ASP A 102 -25.67 9.05 14.76
N ALA A 103 -26.57 8.26 15.34
CA ALA A 103 -26.48 6.80 15.36
C ALA A 103 -26.49 6.21 13.94
N GLY A 104 -27.30 6.76 13.04
CA GLY A 104 -27.31 6.39 11.62
C GLY A 104 -25.96 6.65 10.93
N VAL A 105 -25.38 7.85 11.17
CA VAL A 105 -24.07 8.23 10.62
C VAL A 105 -22.96 7.31 11.12
N LEU A 106 -22.92 7.04 12.43
CA LEU A 106 -21.93 6.16 13.06
C LEU A 106 -21.99 4.72 12.53
N ARG A 107 -23.18 4.13 12.43
CA ARG A 107 -23.34 2.76 11.89
C ARG A 107 -22.85 2.66 10.45
N ARG A 108 -23.13 3.68 9.63
CA ARG A 108 -22.64 3.73 8.24
C ARG A 108 -21.12 3.86 8.20
N PHE A 109 -20.55 4.79 8.95
CA PHE A 109 -19.11 4.97 9.05
C PHE A 109 -18.40 3.68 9.49
N ARG A 110 -18.92 3.01 10.52
CA ARG A 110 -18.41 1.73 10.99
C ARG A 110 -18.38 0.68 9.85
N GLY A 111 -19.45 0.58 9.07
CA GLY A 111 -19.50 -0.30 7.90
C GLY A 111 -18.48 0.08 6.82
N ASP A 112 -18.27 1.38 6.58
CA ASP A 112 -17.29 1.88 5.62
C ASP A 112 -15.85 1.56 6.05
N VAL A 113 -15.53 1.69 7.35
CA VAL A 113 -14.22 1.37 7.91
C VAL A 113 -13.97 -0.14 7.93
N ASP A 114 -14.96 -0.97 8.27
CA ASP A 114 -14.85 -2.43 8.16
C ASP A 114 -14.60 -2.85 6.70
N GLY A 115 -15.30 -2.22 5.75
CA GLY A 115 -15.05 -2.39 4.32
C GLY A 115 -13.61 -2.02 3.91
N ALA A 116 -13.04 -0.97 4.49
CA ALA A 116 -11.65 -0.58 4.27
C ALA A 116 -10.66 -1.62 4.84
N LEU A 117 -10.85 -2.06 6.09
CA LEU A 117 -10.02 -3.10 6.71
C LEU A 117 -10.07 -4.40 5.90
N ASN A 118 -11.25 -4.82 5.43
CA ASN A 118 -11.40 -6.02 4.62
C ASN A 118 -10.68 -5.91 3.26
N ARG A 119 -10.51 -4.70 2.69
CA ARG A 119 -9.68 -4.50 1.49
C ARG A 119 -8.20 -4.68 1.80
N LEU A 120 -7.74 -4.17 2.93
CA LEU A 120 -6.35 -4.31 3.37
C LEU A 120 -6.02 -5.78 3.68
N ARG A 121 -6.93 -6.49 4.38
CA ARG A 121 -6.70 -7.89 4.82
C ARG A 121 -6.48 -8.85 3.67
N ARG A 122 -7.17 -8.61 2.54
CA ARG A 122 -6.98 -9.41 1.32
C ARG A 122 -5.56 -9.33 0.75
N ALA A 123 -4.80 -8.30 1.12
CA ALA A 123 -3.44 -8.09 0.67
C ALA A 123 -2.39 -8.43 1.74
N ASP A 124 -2.78 -8.91 2.93
CA ASP A 124 -1.85 -9.13 4.05
C ASP A 124 -0.80 -10.21 3.76
N ASP A 125 -1.22 -11.27 3.08
CA ASP A 125 -0.40 -12.43 2.71
C ASP A 125 0.11 -12.35 1.27
N GLU A 126 -0.03 -11.19 0.62
CA GLU A 126 0.47 -11.04 -0.73
C GLU A 126 2.00 -10.92 -0.75
N PRO A 127 2.66 -11.51 -1.77
CA PRO A 127 4.08 -11.31 -1.98
C PRO A 127 4.43 -9.83 -2.06
N MET A 128 5.50 -9.47 -1.37
CA MET A 128 6.04 -8.13 -1.15
C MET A 128 5.12 -7.19 -0.34
N ALA A 129 4.08 -7.69 0.35
CA ALA A 129 3.23 -6.84 1.20
C ALA A 129 3.97 -6.20 2.38
N TRP A 130 5.10 -6.80 2.81
CA TRP A 130 6.00 -6.22 3.81
C TRP A 130 6.89 -5.09 3.26
N ALA A 131 6.98 -4.97 1.93
CA ALA A 131 7.80 -3.97 1.28
C ALA A 131 7.08 -2.61 1.25
N GLY A 132 7.58 -1.68 0.42
CA GLY A 132 6.97 -0.35 0.27
C GLY A 132 5.84 -0.31 -0.76
N ALA A 133 5.04 0.76 -0.68
CA ALA A 133 3.94 1.06 -1.61
C ALA A 133 4.31 0.87 -3.09
N GLU A 134 5.52 1.25 -3.48
CA GLU A 134 6.03 1.14 -4.85
C GLU A 134 5.93 -0.28 -5.44
N PHE A 135 6.01 -1.32 -4.60
CA PHE A 135 5.95 -2.69 -5.08
C PHE A 135 4.53 -3.14 -5.44
N SER A 136 3.50 -2.39 -5.04
CA SER A 136 2.10 -2.72 -5.35
C SER A 136 1.78 -2.63 -6.84
N LYS A 137 2.64 -2.00 -7.66
CA LYS A 137 2.47 -1.79 -9.11
C LYS A 137 2.90 -2.99 -9.96
N TYR A 138 3.78 -3.85 -9.44
CA TYR A 138 4.24 -5.04 -10.13
C TYR A 138 3.12 -6.06 -10.22
N ALA A 139 3.17 -6.96 -11.22
CA ALA A 139 2.22 -8.07 -11.30
C ALA A 139 2.42 -9.05 -10.12
N PRO A 140 1.39 -9.82 -9.71
CA PRO A 140 1.56 -10.83 -8.66
C PRO A 140 2.74 -11.78 -8.88
N GLU A 141 2.94 -12.25 -10.11
CA GLU A 141 4.00 -13.17 -10.51
C GLU A 141 5.39 -12.55 -10.34
N GLU A 142 5.52 -11.27 -10.72
CA GLU A 142 6.76 -10.51 -10.52
C GLU A 142 7.07 -10.34 -9.02
N ARG A 143 6.05 -10.11 -8.19
CA ARG A 143 6.23 -9.99 -6.74
C ARG A 143 6.61 -11.32 -6.09
N VAL A 144 6.04 -12.45 -6.53
CA VAL A 144 6.44 -13.80 -6.08
C VAL A 144 7.92 -14.02 -6.36
N MET A 145 8.35 -13.76 -7.60
CA MET A 145 9.74 -13.94 -8.00
C MET A 145 10.68 -13.04 -7.20
N LEU A 146 10.35 -11.74 -7.04
CA LEU A 146 11.15 -10.80 -6.26
C LEU A 146 11.24 -11.22 -4.79
N GLU A 147 10.12 -11.60 -4.17
CA GLU A 147 10.10 -12.05 -2.77
C GLU A 147 10.90 -13.33 -2.59
N ALA A 148 10.79 -14.30 -3.49
CA ALA A 148 11.57 -15.54 -3.44
C ALA A 148 13.08 -15.27 -3.49
N LEU A 149 13.53 -14.39 -4.40
CA LEU A 149 14.94 -13.99 -4.49
C LEU A 149 15.42 -13.27 -3.22
N ILE A 150 14.64 -12.32 -2.68
CA ILE A 150 14.97 -11.61 -1.45
C ILE A 150 14.98 -12.57 -0.24
N GLY A 151 14.00 -13.45 -0.16
CA GLY A 151 13.85 -14.45 0.89
C GLY A 151 15.04 -15.42 0.90
N ALA A 152 15.46 -15.91 -0.26
CA ALA A 152 16.65 -16.76 -0.39
C ALA A 152 17.91 -16.08 0.13
N ILE A 153 18.14 -14.80 -0.24
CA ILE A 153 19.27 -14.01 0.28
C ILE A 153 19.17 -13.83 1.81
N THR A 154 17.95 -13.64 2.33
CA THR A 154 17.72 -13.47 3.77
C THR A 154 18.03 -14.75 4.55
N LEU A 155 17.57 -15.90 4.06
CA LEU A 155 17.84 -17.21 4.65
C LEU A 155 19.33 -17.57 4.58
N HIS A 156 19.97 -17.33 3.43
CA HIS A 156 21.42 -17.49 3.28
C HIS A 156 22.21 -16.65 4.28
N ARG A 157 21.84 -15.37 4.44
CA ARG A 157 22.48 -14.47 5.43
C ARG A 157 22.31 -14.96 6.87
N ALA A 158 21.21 -15.65 7.17
CA ALA A 158 20.97 -16.26 8.48
C ALA A 158 21.75 -17.57 8.70
N GLY A 159 22.34 -18.14 7.64
CA GLY A 159 23.00 -19.45 7.67
C GLY A 159 22.06 -20.63 7.45
N ASP A 160 20.79 -20.36 7.06
CA ASP A 160 19.77 -21.38 6.83
C ASP A 160 19.85 -21.99 5.42
N LEU A 161 20.58 -21.34 4.50
CA LEU A 161 20.90 -21.86 3.17
C LEU A 161 22.41 -21.79 2.93
N SER A 162 22.93 -22.81 2.27
CA SER A 162 24.27 -22.82 1.69
C SER A 162 24.34 -21.99 0.39
N ASP A 163 25.54 -21.73 -0.10
CA ASP A 163 25.77 -21.06 -1.39
C ASP A 163 25.08 -21.81 -2.55
N ASP A 164 25.21 -23.13 -2.60
CA ASP A 164 24.62 -23.97 -3.65
C ASP A 164 23.08 -23.93 -3.62
N GLU A 165 22.48 -23.93 -2.43
CA GLU A 165 21.03 -23.81 -2.26
C GLU A 165 20.53 -22.41 -2.65
N LEU A 166 21.28 -21.35 -2.32
CA LEU A 166 20.97 -20.00 -2.78
C LEU A 166 20.99 -19.91 -4.31
N TYR A 167 22.02 -20.45 -4.97
CA TYR A 167 22.12 -20.42 -6.43
C TYR A 167 21.03 -21.27 -7.10
N SER A 168 20.63 -22.39 -6.50
CA SER A 168 19.55 -23.25 -7.02
C SER A 168 18.18 -22.55 -7.12
N ILE A 169 17.96 -21.45 -6.38
CA ILE A 169 16.75 -20.63 -6.50
C ILE A 169 16.65 -19.96 -7.88
N LEU A 170 17.78 -19.62 -8.52
CA LEU A 170 17.77 -19.00 -9.84
C LEU A 170 17.20 -19.96 -10.89
N GLY A 171 17.63 -21.22 -10.89
CA GLY A 171 17.08 -22.26 -11.75
C GLY A 171 15.62 -22.59 -11.43
N SER A 172 15.26 -22.63 -10.14
CA SER A 172 13.87 -22.88 -9.70
C SER A 172 12.87 -21.81 -10.17
N LEU A 173 13.35 -20.59 -10.41
CA LEU A 173 12.56 -19.46 -10.90
C LEU A 173 12.69 -19.24 -12.43
N ASP A 174 13.42 -20.11 -13.15
CA ASP A 174 13.75 -19.98 -14.59
C ASP A 174 14.47 -18.64 -14.95
N VAL A 175 15.28 -18.12 -14.03
CA VAL A 175 16.02 -16.85 -14.20
C VAL A 175 17.54 -17.02 -14.12
N ASP A 176 18.06 -18.25 -14.15
CA ASP A 176 19.50 -18.50 -14.12
C ASP A 176 20.18 -17.97 -15.41
N PRO A 177 21.12 -17.02 -15.32
CA PRO A 177 21.85 -16.53 -16.48
C PRO A 177 22.73 -17.61 -17.14
N ALA A 178 23.12 -18.67 -16.41
CA ALA A 178 23.90 -19.78 -16.94
C ALA A 178 23.10 -20.64 -17.93
N ASP A 179 21.77 -20.64 -17.80
CA ASP A 179 20.85 -21.36 -18.69
C ASP A 179 20.49 -20.56 -19.96
N ARG A 180 21.09 -19.38 -20.16
CA ARG A 180 20.77 -18.45 -21.26
C ARG A 180 22.02 -18.10 -22.06
N ASP A 181 21.91 -18.19 -23.39
CA ASP A 181 23.04 -17.86 -24.31
C ASP A 181 23.58 -16.43 -24.15
N THR A 182 22.72 -15.48 -23.77
CA THR A 182 23.07 -14.06 -23.69
C THR A 182 23.45 -13.59 -22.29
N GLY A 183 23.02 -14.32 -21.24
CA GLY A 183 23.23 -13.97 -19.84
C GLY A 183 22.87 -12.53 -19.46
N ILE A 184 23.43 -12.04 -18.35
CA ILE A 184 23.33 -10.62 -17.95
C ILE A 184 24.45 -9.83 -18.65
N THR A 185 24.08 -8.71 -19.29
CA THR A 185 25.05 -7.87 -19.98
C THR A 185 26.16 -7.33 -19.05
N LYS A 186 27.38 -7.18 -19.59
CA LYS A 186 28.52 -6.59 -18.85
C LYS A 186 28.21 -5.20 -18.28
N ALA A 187 27.44 -4.39 -19.00
CA ALA A 187 27.04 -3.06 -18.56
C ALA A 187 26.10 -3.11 -17.34
N ALA A 188 25.13 -4.03 -17.32
CA ALA A 188 24.25 -4.23 -16.18
C ALA A 188 25.04 -4.75 -14.96
N LEU A 189 25.90 -5.75 -15.15
CA LEU A 189 26.76 -6.27 -14.08
C LEU A 189 27.69 -5.20 -13.49
N ALA A 190 28.23 -4.30 -14.33
CA ALA A 190 29.04 -3.18 -13.87
C ALA A 190 28.25 -2.22 -12.96
N LYS A 191 27.01 -1.88 -13.34
CA LYS A 191 26.11 -1.04 -12.52
C LYS A 191 25.82 -1.69 -11.15
N ILE A 192 25.51 -2.99 -11.14
CA ILE A 192 25.25 -3.75 -9.90
C ILE A 192 26.49 -3.75 -9.01
N ARG A 193 27.67 -3.97 -9.58
CA ARG A 193 28.95 -3.96 -8.82
C ARG A 193 29.23 -2.59 -8.22
N THR A 194 29.04 -1.51 -8.98
CA THR A 194 29.20 -0.15 -8.46
C THR A 194 28.26 0.09 -7.29
N ALA A 195 26.96 -0.19 -7.45
CA ALA A 195 25.98 -0.02 -6.38
C ALA A 195 26.33 -0.83 -5.12
N ALA A 196 26.79 -2.07 -5.28
CA ALA A 196 27.24 -2.91 -4.16
C ALA A 196 28.46 -2.35 -3.42
N GLN A 197 29.37 -1.66 -4.12
CA GLN A 197 30.58 -1.07 -3.55
C GLN A 197 30.34 0.30 -2.91
N THR A 198 29.50 1.13 -3.53
CA THR A 198 29.28 2.53 -3.12
C THR A 198 28.06 2.69 -2.21
N GLY A 199 27.13 1.74 -2.23
CA GLY A 199 25.83 1.85 -1.57
C GLY A 199 24.86 2.79 -2.30
N GLU A 200 25.21 3.28 -3.48
CA GLU A 200 24.31 4.09 -4.31
C GLU A 200 23.12 3.25 -4.77
N ALA A 201 21.94 3.88 -4.82
CA ALA A 201 20.74 3.21 -5.31
C ALA A 201 20.90 2.84 -6.79
N LEU A 202 20.48 1.62 -7.15
CA LEU A 202 20.32 1.27 -8.56
C LEU A 202 19.17 2.10 -9.13
N GLU A 203 19.51 3.10 -9.95
CA GLU A 203 18.53 3.93 -10.65
C GLU A 203 17.62 3.04 -11.51
N LEU A 204 16.38 2.89 -11.06
CA LEU A 204 15.29 2.29 -11.83
C LEU A 204 14.66 3.40 -12.68
N GLU A 205 15.38 3.89 -13.69
CA GLU A 205 14.73 4.68 -14.73
C GLU A 205 13.73 3.77 -15.44
N SER A 206 12.45 3.90 -15.07
CA SER A 206 11.34 3.28 -15.77
C SER A 206 11.37 3.75 -17.22
N THR A 207 11.66 2.83 -18.14
CA THR A 207 11.61 3.09 -19.59
C THR A 207 10.17 3.33 -20.09
N TYR A 208 9.15 3.08 -19.26
CA TYR A 208 7.80 3.56 -19.54
C TYR A 208 7.75 5.08 -19.43
N ARG A 209 7.54 5.73 -20.59
CA ARG A 209 7.40 7.19 -20.75
C ARG A 209 6.52 7.78 -19.64
N ARG A 210 7.01 8.85 -19.02
CA ARG A 210 6.16 9.82 -18.32
C ARG A 210 5.22 10.43 -19.37
N SER A 211 4.02 9.86 -19.52
CA SER A 211 2.90 10.50 -20.21
C SER A 211 2.27 11.54 -19.29
#